data_AF-A0A529GIH0-F1
#
_entry.id   AF-A0A529GIH0-F1
#
_cell.length_a   1.000
_cell.length_b   1.000
_cell.length_c   1.000
_cell.angle_alpha   90.00
_cell.angle_beta   90.00
_cell.angle_gamma   90.00
#
_symmetry.space_group_name_H-M   'P 1'
#
loop_
_entity.id
_entity.type
_entity.pdbx_description
1 polymer ?
#
loop_
_entity_poly.entity_id
_entity_poly.type
_entity_poly.pdbx_seq_one_letter_code
_entity_poly.pdbx_strand_id
1 'polypeptide(L)'
;PMMTHETSATGTLLAVIMVTVYLAAGGFELSLTSLYDSYGLWPIDQLLPVFSKDAAAIFLGLLNRILMMALTLVFPLIICMLLSDIVLAFLARASPHLNVFALSLVVKTLVFSLVFVLYAAFLLFYMNRDLGFLHEAGRQIEAIGCRSCQ
;
A
#
# COMPACT_ATOMS: atom_id res chain seq x y z
N PRO A 1 -21.70 -19.74 10.74
CA PRO A 1 -21.59 -18.98 12.01
C PRO A 1 -20.27 -19.29 12.73
N MET A 2 -19.29 -18.41 12.53
CA MET A 2 -18.26 -17.95 13.47
C MET A 2 -17.26 -17.19 12.61
N MET A 3 -17.36 -15.86 12.62
CA MET A 3 -16.29 -15.00 12.11
C MET A 3 -15.15 -15.04 13.14
N THR A 4 -14.40 -16.13 13.15
CA THR A 4 -13.11 -16.20 13.85
C THR A 4 -12.08 -15.61 12.91
N HIS A 5 -11.87 -14.30 13.01
CA HIS A 5 -10.62 -13.59 12.70
C HIS A 5 -9.65 -14.35 11.76
N GLU A 6 -9.95 -14.36 10.45
CA GLU A 6 -9.04 -14.85 9.39
C GLU A 6 -7.89 -13.84 9.17
N THR A 7 -7.37 -13.22 10.23
CA THR A 7 -6.14 -12.45 10.15
C THR A 7 -5.01 -13.46 10.20
N SER A 8 -4.51 -13.81 9.02
CA SER A 8 -3.34 -14.67 8.88
C SER A 8 -2.21 -14.13 9.76
N ALA A 9 -1.53 -15.01 10.51
CA ALA A 9 -0.42 -14.63 11.39
C ALA A 9 0.63 -13.79 10.64
N THR A 10 0.83 -14.06 9.35
CA THR A 10 1.72 -13.25 8.51
C THR A 10 1.15 -11.88 8.15
N GLY A 11 -0.17 -11.76 8.00
CA GLY A 11 -0.82 -10.47 7.79
C GLY A 11 -0.58 -9.53 8.98
N THR A 12 -0.71 -10.06 10.20
CA THR A 12 -0.37 -9.32 11.42
C THR A 12 1.11 -8.95 11.48
N LEU A 13 2.01 -9.89 11.14
CA LEU A 13 3.44 -9.63 11.12
C LEU A 13 3.83 -8.56 10.08
N LEU A 14 3.27 -8.61 8.88
CA LEU A 14 3.46 -7.59 7.84
C LEU A 14 2.94 -6.23 8.32
N ALA A 15 1.75 -6.18 8.94
CA ALA A 15 1.18 -4.94 9.45
C ALA A 15 2.07 -4.30 10.53
N VAL A 16 2.59 -5.10 11.47
CA VAL A 16 3.53 -4.62 12.50
C VAL A 16 4.80 -4.10 11.84
N ILE A 17 5.40 -4.84 10.89
CA ILE A 17 6.61 -4.40 10.17
C ILE A 17 6.35 -3.09 9.44
N MET A 18 5.23 -2.96 8.72
CA MET A 18 4.89 -1.73 8.01
C MET A 18 4.76 -0.53 8.96
N VAL A 19 4.07 -0.70 10.09
CA VAL A 19 3.94 0.37 11.10
C VAL A 19 5.30 0.74 11.69
N THR A 20 6.15 -0.25 12.02
CA THR A 20 7.49 0.00 12.53
C THR A 20 8.36 0.75 11.51
N VAL A 21 8.32 0.31 10.26
CA VAL A 21 9.08 0.87 9.14
C VAL A 21 8.62 2.31 8.84
N TYR A 22 7.31 2.55 8.86
CA TYR A 22 6.70 3.88 8.74
C TYR A 22 7.11 4.84 9.86
N LEU A 23 7.11 4.38 11.11
CA LEU A 23 7.55 5.19 12.25
C LEU A 23 9.05 5.47 12.20
N ALA A 24 9.87 4.47 11.87
CA ALA A 24 11.33 4.61 11.73
C ALA A 24 11.73 5.59 10.62
N ALA A 25 10.89 5.69 9.58
CA ALA A 25 11.04 6.63 8.47
C ALA A 25 10.65 8.09 8.78
N GLY A 26 10.15 8.38 9.98
CA GLY A 26 9.63 9.71 10.31
C GLY A 26 8.23 10.00 9.72
N GLY A 27 7.47 8.97 9.35
CA GLY A 27 6.12 9.14 8.78
C GLY A 27 5.15 9.90 9.69
N PHE A 28 5.39 9.89 11.01
CA PHE A 28 4.59 10.65 11.97
C PHE A 28 4.72 12.17 11.79
N GLU A 29 5.94 12.67 11.56
CA GLU A 29 6.19 14.10 11.28
C GLU A 29 5.50 14.51 9.99
N LEU A 30 5.67 13.70 8.93
CA LEU A 30 5.03 13.91 7.63
C LEU A 30 3.49 13.94 7.73
N SER A 31 2.88 13.06 8.52
CA SER A 31 1.43 13.07 8.75
C SER A 31 0.95 14.32 9.45
N LEU A 32 1.70 14.79 10.45
CA LEU A 32 1.36 16.02 11.17
C LEU A 32 1.48 17.25 10.26
N THR A 33 2.53 17.34 9.46
CA THR A 33 2.69 18.41 8.46
C THR A 33 1.56 18.38 7.44
N SER A 34 1.20 17.20 6.91
CA SER A 34 0.08 17.06 5.97
C SER A 34 -1.27 17.46 6.57
N LEU A 35 -1.50 17.16 7.86
CA LEU A 35 -2.70 17.58 8.58
C LEU A 35 -2.71 19.11 8.74
N TYR A 36 -1.57 19.69 9.09
CA TYR A 36 -1.41 21.14 9.26
C TYR A 36 -1.62 21.90 7.93
N ASP A 37 -1.05 21.40 6.83
CA ASP A 37 -1.21 21.98 5.49
C ASP A 37 -2.67 21.89 5.00
N SER A 38 -3.41 20.87 5.42
CA SER A 38 -4.84 20.73 5.10
C SER A 38 -5.68 21.87 5.71
N TYR A 39 -5.28 22.42 6.86
CA TYR A 39 -5.92 23.61 7.43
C TYR A 39 -5.62 24.89 6.65
N GLY A 40 -4.59 24.89 5.78
CA GLY A 40 -4.35 25.97 4.82
C GLY A 40 -5.37 26.00 3.67
N LEU A 41 -5.91 24.84 3.28
CA LEU A 41 -6.97 24.72 2.27
C LEU A 41 -8.36 25.03 2.84
N TRP A 42 -8.60 24.64 4.09
CA TRP A 42 -9.87 24.86 4.78
C TRP A 42 -9.66 25.68 6.06
N PRO A 43 -9.60 27.02 5.96
CA PRO A 43 -9.60 27.86 7.14
C PRO A 43 -10.92 27.71 7.91
N ILE A 44 -10.83 27.60 9.23
CA ILE A 44 -11.98 27.44 10.15
C ILE A 44 -12.97 28.63 10.04
N ASP A 45 -12.53 29.77 9.50
CA ASP A 45 -13.34 30.95 9.24
C ASP A 45 -14.35 30.82 8.09
N GLN A 46 -14.27 29.78 7.24
CA GLN A 46 -15.20 29.57 6.12
C GLN A 46 -15.91 28.21 6.21
N LEU A 47 -17.25 28.23 6.17
CA LEU A 47 -18.11 27.04 6.28
C LEU A 47 -18.06 26.12 5.05
N LEU A 48 -17.58 26.63 3.92
CA LEU A 48 -17.43 25.92 2.64
C LEU A 48 -16.09 26.36 2.02
N PRO A 49 -15.25 25.43 1.56
CA PRO A 49 -14.01 25.76 0.89
C PRO A 49 -14.39 26.18 -0.52
N VAL A 50 -13.68 27.15 -1.07
CA VAL A 50 -13.90 27.56 -2.45
C VAL A 50 -13.30 26.47 -3.35
N PHE A 51 -14.09 25.43 -3.64
CA PHE A 51 -13.69 24.37 -4.57
C PHE A 51 -13.58 24.98 -5.97
N SER A 52 -12.35 25.29 -6.41
CA SER A 52 -12.09 25.59 -7.81
C SER A 52 -12.49 24.40 -8.68
N LYS A 53 -12.88 24.64 -9.94
CA LYS A 53 -13.24 23.59 -10.91
C LYS A 53 -12.13 22.54 -11.10
N ASP A 54 -10.89 22.90 -10.77
CA ASP A 54 -9.72 22.03 -10.85
C ASP A 54 -9.57 21.05 -9.67
N ALA A 55 -10.32 21.25 -8.57
CA ALA A 55 -10.25 20.37 -7.39
C ALA A 55 -10.62 18.92 -7.72
N ALA A 56 -11.59 18.71 -8.63
CA ALA A 56 -11.97 17.37 -9.09
C ALA A 56 -10.85 16.67 -9.88
N ALA A 57 -10.13 17.41 -10.73
CA ALA A 57 -9.02 16.89 -11.52
C ALA A 57 -7.82 16.54 -10.62
N ILE A 58 -7.55 17.37 -9.61
CA ILE A 58 -6.50 17.12 -8.61
C ILE A 58 -6.84 15.88 -7.79
N PHE A 59 -8.08 15.74 -7.32
CA PHE A 59 -8.51 14.56 -6.56
C PHE A 59 -8.39 13.27 -7.38
N LEU A 60 -8.80 13.29 -8.65
CA LEU A 60 -8.59 12.17 -9.58
C LEU A 60 -7.10 11.86 -9.77
N GLY A 61 -6.25 12.88 -9.85
CA GLY A 61 -4.80 12.72 -9.94
C GLY A 61 -4.21 12.02 -8.70
N LEU A 62 -4.63 12.44 -7.50
CA LEU A 62 -4.21 11.80 -6.24
C LEU A 62 -4.70 10.35 -6.16
N LEU A 63 -5.98 10.10 -6.47
CA LEU A 63 -6.56 8.76 -6.45
C LEU A 63 -5.83 7.82 -7.40
N ASN A 64 -5.61 8.25 -8.66
CA ASN A 64 -4.89 7.46 -9.65
C ASN A 64 -3.47 7.13 -9.16
N ARG A 65 -2.82 8.08 -8.49
CA ARG A 65 -1.46 7.88 -7.97
C ARG A 65 -1.42 6.90 -6.81
N ILE A 66 -2.34 7.01 -5.85
CA ILE A 66 -2.47 6.05 -4.74
C ILE A 66 -2.74 4.65 -5.29
N LEU A 67 -3.66 4.54 -6.26
CA LEU A 67 -4.00 3.27 -6.88
C LEU A 67 -2.79 2.67 -7.61
N MET A 68 -2.03 3.48 -8.35
CA MET A 68 -0.83 3.02 -9.05
C MET A 68 0.28 2.56 -8.09
N MET A 69 0.48 3.26 -6.97
CA MET A 69 1.41 2.85 -5.92
C MET A 69 0.99 1.53 -5.27
N ALA A 70 -0.29 1.41 -4.88
CA ALA A 70 -0.84 0.19 -4.29
C ALA A 70 -0.70 -1.00 -5.26
N LEU A 71 -1.03 -0.79 -6.55
CA LEU A 71 -0.93 -1.84 -7.56
C LEU A 71 0.52 -2.28 -7.77
N THR A 72 1.45 -1.34 -7.85
CA THR A 72 2.89 -1.64 -8.00
C THR A 72 3.42 -2.46 -6.84
N LEU A 73 2.99 -2.15 -5.62
CA LEU A 73 3.40 -2.85 -4.41
C LEU A 73 2.85 -4.28 -4.33
N VAL A 74 1.61 -4.49 -4.78
CA VAL A 74 0.93 -5.80 -4.73
C VAL A 74 1.26 -6.69 -5.94
N PHE A 75 1.59 -6.11 -7.09
CA PHE A 75 1.90 -6.80 -8.35
C PHE A 75 2.91 -7.97 -8.22
N PRO A 76 4.10 -7.80 -7.61
CA PRO A 76 5.07 -8.89 -7.51
C PRO A 76 4.56 -10.07 -6.66
N LEU A 77 3.81 -9.78 -5.58
CA LEU A 77 3.23 -10.82 -4.73
C LEU A 77 2.16 -11.62 -5.47
N ILE A 78 1.30 -10.96 -6.23
CA ILE A 78 0.26 -11.63 -7.04
C ILE A 78 0.90 -12.55 -8.07
N ILE A 79 1.94 -12.10 -8.78
CA ILE A 79 2.60 -12.91 -9.81
C ILE A 79 3.21 -14.17 -9.20
N CYS A 80 3.93 -14.05 -8.08
CA CYS A 80 4.54 -15.19 -7.43
C CYS A 80 3.50 -16.19 -6.91
N MET A 81 2.40 -15.70 -6.31
CA MET A 81 1.31 -16.55 -5.86
C MET A 81 0.60 -17.23 -7.03
N LEU A 82 0.34 -16.51 -8.12
CA LEU A 82 -0.28 -17.07 -9.32
C LEU A 82 0.60 -18.17 -9.95
N LEU A 83 1.90 -17.94 -10.05
CA LEU A 83 2.86 -18.96 -10.51
C LEU A 83 2.83 -20.19 -9.62
N SER A 84 2.76 -20.02 -8.29
CA SER A 84 2.66 -21.15 -7.36
C SER A 84 1.38 -21.97 -7.57
N ASP A 85 0.24 -21.31 -7.84
CA ASP A 85 -1.03 -21.97 -8.12
C ASP A 85 -1.00 -22.72 -9.46
N ILE A 86 -0.31 -22.18 -10.48
CA ILE A 86 -0.11 -22.87 -11.76
C ILE A 86 0.76 -24.12 -11.59
N VAL A 87 1.85 -24.03 -10.83
CA VAL A 87 2.73 -25.18 -10.55
C VAL A 87 1.97 -26.27 -9.80
N LEU A 88 1.18 -25.90 -8.79
CA LEU A 88 0.33 -26.84 -8.06
C LEU A 88 -0.73 -27.49 -8.95
N ALA A 89 -1.36 -26.73 -9.84
CA ALA A 89 -2.34 -27.27 -10.79
C ALA A 89 -1.72 -28.29 -11.74
N PHE A 90 -0.49 -28.04 -12.20
CA PHE A 90 0.25 -29.00 -13.04
C PHE A 90 0.62 -30.27 -12.26
N LEU A 91 1.08 -30.12 -11.02
CA LEU A 91 1.47 -31.23 -10.15
C LEU A 91 0.29 -32.11 -9.74
N ALA A 92 -0.88 -31.49 -9.50
CA ALA A 92 -2.13 -32.19 -9.23
C ALA A 92 -2.57 -33.09 -10.41
N ARG A 93 -2.28 -32.68 -11.66
CA ARG A 93 -2.52 -33.53 -12.84
C ARG A 93 -1.49 -34.65 -13.00
N ALA A 94 -0.24 -34.43 -12.60
CA ALA A 94 0.85 -35.38 -12.79
C ALA A 94 0.79 -36.58 -11.83
N SER A 95 0.25 -36.43 -10.62
CA SER A 95 0.12 -37.53 -9.66
C SER A 95 -1.19 -37.44 -8.85
N PRO A 96 -2.24 -38.17 -9.25
CA PRO A 96 -3.53 -38.18 -8.54
C PRO A 96 -3.49 -38.90 -7.18
N HIS A 97 -2.38 -39.61 -6.88
CA HIS A 97 -2.21 -40.35 -5.61
C HIS A 97 -1.63 -39.49 -4.48
N LEU A 98 -1.15 -38.28 -4.76
CA LEU A 98 -0.68 -37.36 -3.72
C LEU A 98 -1.86 -36.57 -3.15
N ASN A 99 -1.89 -36.38 -1.83
CA ASN A 99 -2.89 -35.53 -1.19
C ASN A 99 -2.61 -34.05 -1.54
N VAL A 100 -3.17 -33.61 -2.67
CA VAL A 100 -2.98 -32.27 -3.25
C VAL A 100 -3.33 -31.18 -2.25
N PHE A 101 -4.28 -31.41 -1.35
CA PHE A 101 -4.68 -30.44 -0.33
C PHE A 101 -3.56 -30.16 0.68
N ALA A 102 -2.95 -31.22 1.23
CA ALA A 102 -1.84 -31.08 2.17
C ALA A 102 -0.59 -30.50 1.47
N LEU A 103 -0.33 -30.92 0.23
CA LEU A 103 0.80 -30.44 -0.55
C LEU A 103 0.66 -28.95 -0.91
N SER A 104 -0.55 -28.51 -1.25
CA SER A 104 -0.83 -27.11 -1.59
C SER A 104 -0.55 -26.18 -0.42
N LEU A 105 -0.92 -26.56 0.80
CA LEU A 105 -0.67 -25.76 2.00
C LEU A 105 0.84 -25.58 2.25
N VAL A 106 1.62 -26.66 2.16
CA VAL A 106 3.07 -26.65 2.39
C VAL A 106 3.79 -25.83 1.32
N VAL A 107 3.48 -26.07 0.03
CA VAL A 107 4.10 -25.36 -1.09
C VAL A 107 3.78 -23.88 -1.06
N LYS A 108 2.51 -23.51 -0.83
CA LYS A 108 2.09 -22.10 -0.80
C LYS A 108 2.76 -21.34 0.35
N THR A 109 2.90 -21.98 1.51
CA THR A 109 3.62 -21.40 2.66
C THR A 109 5.11 -21.22 2.38
N LEU A 110 5.76 -22.19 1.72
CA LEU A 110 7.19 -22.14 1.42
C LEU A 110 7.51 -21.07 0.36
N VAL A 111 6.72 -21.00 -0.72
CA VAL A 111 6.83 -19.96 -1.74
C VAL A 111 6.58 -18.59 -1.12
N PHE A 112 5.53 -18.46 -0.31
CA PHE A 112 5.21 -17.21 0.35
C PHE A 112 6.34 -16.74 1.28
N SER A 113 6.94 -17.63 2.08
CA SER A 113 8.09 -17.31 2.94
C SER A 113 9.30 -16.81 2.14
N LEU A 114 9.65 -17.49 1.05
CA LEU A 114 10.78 -17.10 0.20
C LEU A 114 10.53 -15.74 -0.47
N VAL A 115 9.34 -15.52 -1.01
CA VAL A 115 8.93 -14.26 -1.62
C VAL A 115 8.91 -13.13 -0.58
N PHE A 116 8.49 -13.42 0.65
CA PHE A 116 8.42 -12.43 1.73
C PHE A 116 9.81 -11.87 2.10
N VAL A 117 10.84 -12.71 2.11
CA VAL A 117 12.22 -12.26 2.38
C VAL A 117 12.71 -11.31 1.28
N LEU A 118 12.46 -11.65 0.01
CA LEU A 118 12.79 -10.77 -1.12
C LEU A 118 11.97 -9.47 -1.09
N TYR A 119 10.71 -9.58 -0.68
CA TYR A 119 9.80 -8.45 -0.57
C TYR A 119 10.18 -7.48 0.56
N ALA A 120 10.74 -7.97 1.67
CA ALA A 120 11.24 -7.10 2.74
C ALA A 120 12.35 -6.16 2.26
N ALA A 121 13.29 -6.67 1.44
CA ALA A 121 14.33 -5.85 0.82
C ALA A 121 13.76 -4.81 -0.15
N PHE A 122 12.77 -5.21 -0.95
CA PHE A 122 12.05 -4.29 -1.85
C PHE A 122 11.32 -3.19 -1.07
N LEU A 123 10.66 -3.53 0.04
CA LEU A 123 9.90 -2.58 0.86
C LEU A 123 10.82 -1.52 1.48
N LEU A 124 12.00 -1.92 1.98
CA LEU A 124 13.00 -0.98 2.51
C LEU A 124 13.51 -0.02 1.43
N PHE A 125 13.76 -0.50 0.20
CA PHE A 125 14.19 0.35 -0.91
C PHE A 125 13.06 1.29 -1.38
N TYR A 126 11.85 0.75 -1.52
CA TYR A 126 10.66 1.50 -1.94
C TYR A 126 10.36 2.63 -0.97
N MET A 127 10.35 2.35 0.34
CA MET A 127 10.04 3.37 1.34
C MET A 127 11.09 4.49 1.35
N ASN A 128 12.40 4.17 1.28
CA ASN A 128 13.44 5.19 1.18
C ASN A 128 13.27 6.11 -0.04
N ARG A 129 12.75 5.58 -1.15
CA ARG A 129 12.53 6.34 -2.38
C ARG A 129 11.25 7.17 -2.34
N ASP A 130 10.17 6.62 -1.80
CA ASP A 130 8.83 7.22 -1.82
C ASP A 130 8.55 8.19 -0.65
N LEU A 131 9.32 8.13 0.46
CA LEU A 131 9.28 9.16 1.50
C LEU A 131 9.59 10.57 0.96
N GLY A 132 10.54 10.67 0.01
CA GLY A 132 10.83 11.92 -0.68
C GLY A 132 9.67 12.42 -1.55
N PHE A 133 8.82 11.50 -2.03
CA PHE A 133 7.66 11.87 -2.84
C PHE A 133 6.50 12.45 -2.01
N LEU A 134 6.26 11.93 -0.80
CA LEU A 134 5.22 12.49 0.07
C LEU A 134 5.53 13.92 0.53
N HIS A 135 6.81 14.29 0.65
CA HIS A 135 7.24 15.67 0.89
C HIS A 135 6.88 16.60 -0.29
N GLU A 136 7.00 16.11 -1.53
CA GLU A 136 6.61 16.86 -2.74
C GLU A 136 5.08 16.98 -2.88
N ALA A 137 4.32 15.99 -2.41
CA ALA A 137 2.85 16.02 -2.41
C ALA A 137 2.28 17.08 -1.45
N GLY A 138 2.91 17.31 -0.28
CA GLY A 138 2.56 18.43 0.61
C GLY A 138 2.69 19.79 -0.08
N ARG A 139 3.73 19.96 -0.91
CA ARG A 139 3.93 21.17 -1.71
C ARG A 139 2.87 21.36 -2.80
N GLN A 140 2.27 20.28 -3.31
CA GLN A 140 1.13 20.38 -4.23
C GLN A 140 -0.14 20.85 -3.53
N ILE A 141 -0.34 20.52 -2.25
CA ILE A 141 -1.46 21.06 -1.45
C ILE A 141 -1.27 22.58 -1.26
N GLU A 142 -0.03 23.03 -1.06
CA GLU A 142 0.30 24.46 -1.00
C GLU A 142 0.02 25.21 -2.32
N ALA A 143 0.13 24.53 -3.48
CA ALA A 143 -0.24 25.08 -4.78
C ALA A 143 -1.78 25.15 -5.02
N ILE A 144 -2.58 24.40 -4.26
CA ILE A 144 -4.05 24.47 -4.27
C ILE A 144 -4.54 25.63 -3.37
N GLY A 145 -3.73 26.01 -2.38
CA GLY A 145 -3.93 27.23 -1.60
C GLY A 145 -3.75 28.45 -2.49
N CYS A 146 -4.84 28.94 -3.08
CA CYS A 146 -4.88 30.17 -3.86
C CYS A 146 -4.52 31.38 -2.97
N ARG A 147 -3.24 31.60 -2.66
CA ARG A 147 -2.72 32.83 -2.02
C ARG A 147 -2.88 34.08 -2.90
N SER A 148 -3.23 33.91 -4.18
CA SER A 148 -3.49 34.99 -5.14
C SER A 148 -4.89 34.92 -5.76
N CYS A 149 -5.89 34.46 -5.03
CA CYS A 149 -7.27 34.81 -5.35
C CYS A 149 -7.55 36.18 -4.72
N GLN A 150 -6.98 37.22 -5.35
CA GLN A 150 -7.45 38.59 -5.26
C GLN A 150 -8.30 38.88 -6.49
#